data_AF-A0A1M7NCA8-F1
#
_entry.id   AF-A0A1M7NCA8-F1
#
_cell.length_a   1.000
_cell.length_b   1.000
_cell.length_c   1.000
_cell.angle_alpha   90.00
_cell.angle_beta   90.00
_cell.angle_gamma   90.00
#
_symmetry.space_group_name_H-M   'P 1'
#
loop_
_entity.id
_entity.type
_entity.pdbx_description
1 polymer ?
#
loop_
_entity_poly.entity_id
_entity_poly.type
_entity_poly.pdbx_seq_one_letter_code
_entity_poly.pdbx_strand_id
1 'polypeptide(L)'
;MKFKITLLFFSLFVCISAVAQDAFEINVFVDADKNIYLEDKQVKSDKLSIEVKELVNNQPALKYDGVIFNIYGDEKLKHGFIMDINREMLAGYDSGKIITKKYLLNYTDVEMDSENWQQEIKSLNLKAIEN
;
A
#
# COMPACT_ATOMS: atom_id res chain seq x y z
N MET A 1 -21.81 -36.76 -57.55
CA MET A 1 -20.89 -36.17 -56.55
C MET A 1 -21.71 -35.42 -55.52
N LYS A 2 -21.62 -35.74 -54.23
CA LYS A 2 -22.31 -35.02 -53.15
C LYS A 2 -21.25 -34.58 -52.13
N PHE A 3 -20.85 -33.32 -52.21
CA PHE A 3 -19.93 -32.71 -51.24
C PHE A 3 -20.74 -32.33 -49.99
N LYS A 4 -20.41 -32.92 -48.84
CA LYS A 4 -20.92 -32.51 -47.54
C LYS A 4 -20.04 -31.37 -47.03
N ILE A 5 -20.61 -30.19 -46.85
CA ILE A 5 -19.97 -29.04 -46.22
C ILE A 5 -20.04 -29.27 -44.71
N THR A 6 -18.88 -29.54 -44.10
CA THR A 6 -18.75 -29.63 -42.64
C THR A 6 -18.66 -28.20 -42.10
N LEU A 7 -19.73 -27.76 -41.41
CA LEU A 7 -19.77 -26.46 -40.74
C LEU A 7 -18.92 -26.54 -39.47
N LEU A 8 -17.74 -25.93 -39.47
CA LEU A 8 -16.83 -25.92 -38.34
C LEU A 8 -17.20 -24.73 -37.44
N PHE A 9 -17.89 -25.00 -36.33
CA PHE A 9 -18.17 -24.03 -35.27
C PHE A 9 -16.87 -23.72 -34.53
N PHE A 10 -16.22 -22.61 -34.91
CA PHE A 10 -15.10 -22.05 -34.15
C PHE A 10 -15.68 -21.24 -32.99
N SER A 11 -15.85 -21.87 -31.83
CA SER A 11 -16.16 -21.13 -30.59
C SER A 11 -14.93 -20.32 -30.21
N LEU A 12 -14.94 -19.02 -30.51
CA LEU A 12 -13.99 -18.08 -29.95
C LEU A 12 -14.20 -18.03 -28.43
N PHE A 13 -13.36 -18.75 -27.70
CA PHE A 13 -13.14 -18.50 -26.28
C PHE A 13 -12.42 -17.15 -26.17
N VAL A 14 -13.19 -16.09 -25.94
CA VAL A 14 -12.64 -14.81 -25.52
C VAL A 14 -12.20 -14.99 -24.07
N CYS A 15 -10.91 -15.25 -23.85
CA CYS A 15 -10.31 -15.11 -22.53
C CYS A 15 -10.37 -13.63 -22.17
N ILE A 16 -11.38 -13.23 -21.39
CA ILE A 16 -11.39 -11.94 -20.71
C ILE A 16 -10.31 -12.06 -19.64
N SER A 17 -9.10 -11.60 -19.94
CA SER A 17 -8.07 -11.39 -18.92
C SER A 17 -8.67 -10.41 -17.91
N ALA A 18 -8.92 -10.89 -16.69
CA ALA A 18 -9.32 -10.01 -15.59
C ALA A 18 -8.23 -8.95 -15.44
N VAL A 19 -8.55 -7.71 -15.80
CA VAL A 19 -7.66 -6.57 -15.59
C VAL A 19 -7.48 -6.48 -14.08
N ALA A 20 -6.27 -6.73 -13.60
CA ALA A 20 -5.95 -6.54 -12.19
C ALA A 20 -6.23 -5.07 -11.86
N GLN A 21 -7.17 -4.83 -10.96
CA GLN A 21 -7.42 -3.48 -10.45
C GLN A 21 -6.21 -3.09 -9.60
N ASP A 22 -5.72 -1.87 -9.77
CA ASP A 22 -4.62 -1.35 -8.97
C ASP A 22 -5.01 -1.29 -7.49
N ALA A 23 -4.05 -1.43 -6.58
CA ALA A 23 -4.26 -1.18 -5.16
C ALA A 23 -3.92 0.27 -4.82
N PHE A 24 -4.63 0.85 -3.86
CA PHE A 24 -4.28 2.16 -3.32
C PHE A 24 -3.14 2.01 -2.31
N GLU A 25 -1.96 2.52 -2.63
CA GLU A 25 -0.82 2.48 -1.71
C GLU A 25 -0.88 3.67 -0.76
N ILE A 26 -0.76 3.39 0.54
CA ILE A 26 -0.63 4.41 1.58
C ILE A 26 0.67 4.18 2.34
N ASN A 27 1.50 5.21 2.45
CA ASN A 27 2.83 5.19 3.02
C ASN A 27 2.84 5.93 4.35
N VAL A 28 3.41 5.29 5.37
CA VAL A 28 3.69 5.92 6.65
C VAL A 28 5.15 5.71 7.02
N PHE A 29 5.83 6.80 7.36
CA PHE A 29 7.16 6.77 7.92
C PHE A 29 7.13 7.16 9.41
N VAL A 30 7.98 6.51 10.19
CA VAL A 30 8.15 6.76 11.62
C VAL A 30 9.62 6.91 11.93
N ASP A 31 10.02 8.07 12.45
CA ASP A 31 11.41 8.33 12.81
C ASP A 31 11.79 7.76 14.19
N ALA A 32 13.07 7.86 14.56
CA ALA A 32 13.58 7.42 15.85
C ALA A 32 12.93 8.14 17.05
N ASP A 33 12.43 9.36 16.85
CA ASP A 33 11.77 10.19 17.87
C ASP A 33 10.25 9.94 17.94
N LYS A 34 9.74 9.00 17.14
CA LYS A 34 8.32 8.62 17.02
C LYS A 34 7.43 9.70 16.42
N ASN A 35 8.01 10.62 15.64
CA ASN A 35 7.21 11.44 14.74
C ASN A 35 6.68 10.54 13.62
N ILE A 36 5.41 10.77 13.25
CA ILE A 36 4.71 9.96 12.26
C ILE A 36 4.43 10.85 11.06
N TYR A 37 4.81 10.38 9.89
CA TYR A 37 4.65 11.05 8.61
C TYR A 37 3.77 10.18 7.72
N LEU A 38 2.52 10.59 7.53
CA LEU A 38 1.57 9.93 6.65
C LEU A 38 1.61 10.67 5.31
N GLU A 39 2.08 10.00 4.26
CA GLU A 39 2.40 10.64 2.98
C GLU A 39 3.32 11.86 3.14
N ASP A 40 2.82 13.06 2.87
CA ASP A 40 3.51 14.34 2.94
C ASP A 40 3.22 15.12 4.24
N LYS A 41 2.45 14.52 5.17
CA LYS A 41 1.95 15.20 6.36
C LYS A 41 2.43 14.55 7.65
N GLN A 42 2.99 15.37 8.54
CA GLN A 42 3.22 14.94 9.93
C GLN A 42 1.87 14.83 10.66
N VAL A 43 1.63 13.68 11.29
CA VAL A 43 0.39 13.36 11.99
C VAL A 43 0.67 12.93 13.43
N LYS A 44 -0.28 13.20 14.32
CA LYS A 44 -0.24 12.67 15.69
C LYS A 44 -0.73 11.23 15.71
N SER A 45 -0.19 10.41 16.61
CA SER A 45 -0.56 9.00 16.73
C SER A 45 -2.05 8.79 16.98
N ASP A 46 -2.71 9.66 17.75
CA ASP A 46 -4.15 9.59 18.06
C ASP A 46 -5.06 10.06 16.91
N LYS A 47 -4.47 10.57 15.83
CA LYS A 47 -5.18 11.03 14.62
C LYS A 47 -4.90 10.16 13.39
N LEU A 48 -3.93 9.25 13.45
CA LEU A 48 -3.50 8.46 12.31
C LEU A 48 -4.64 7.71 11.64
N SER A 49 -5.49 7.00 12.40
CA SER A 49 -6.63 6.25 11.85
C SER A 49 -7.67 7.15 11.17
N ILE A 50 -7.89 8.36 11.69
CA ILE A 50 -8.81 9.35 11.10
C ILE A 50 -8.28 9.85 9.75
N GLU A 51 -6.98 10.17 9.70
CA GLU A 51 -6.31 10.68 8.50
C GLU A 51 -6.25 9.60 7.40
N VAL A 52 -5.95 8.34 7.77
CA VAL A 52 -6.00 7.20 6.84
C VAL A 52 -7.39 7.02 6.26
N LYS A 53 -8.43 7.10 7.10
CA LYS A 53 -9.82 7.01 6.65
C LYS A 53 -10.18 8.12 5.67
N GLU A 54 -9.71 9.33 5.91
CA GLU A 54 -9.90 10.45 5.01
C GLU A 54 -9.21 10.23 3.66
N LEU A 55 -7.95 9.76 3.66
CA LEU A 55 -7.22 9.42 2.42
C LEU A 55 -7.94 8.39 1.57
N VAL A 56 -8.47 7.33 2.20
CA VAL A 56 -9.22 6.28 1.51
C VAL A 56 -10.55 6.81 0.97
N ASN A 57 -11.31 7.56 1.78
CA ASN A 57 -12.61 8.09 1.37
C ASN A 57 -12.52 9.12 0.24
N ASN A 58 -11.37 9.78 0.11
CA ASN A 58 -11.10 10.72 -0.97
C ASN A 58 -10.77 10.00 -2.31
N GLN A 59 -10.61 8.68 -2.32
CA GLN A 59 -10.42 7.92 -3.55
C GLN A 59 -11.75 7.59 -4.25
N PRO A 60 -11.77 7.51 -5.59
CA PRO A 60 -12.95 7.06 -6.30
C PRO A 60 -13.30 5.60 -5.94
N ALA A 61 -14.55 5.34 -5.57
CA ALA A 61 -15.03 4.08 -4.97
C ALA A 61 -14.77 2.79 -5.79
N LEU A 62 -14.52 2.89 -7.10
CA LEU A 62 -14.29 1.76 -8.00
C LEU A 62 -12.88 1.74 -8.61
N LYS A 63 -12.00 2.67 -8.20
CA LYS A 63 -10.66 2.78 -8.78
C LYS A 63 -9.73 1.69 -8.26
N TYR A 64 -9.86 1.33 -6.99
CA TYR A 64 -8.96 0.43 -6.30
C TYR A 64 -9.71 -0.76 -5.69
N ASP A 65 -9.13 -1.97 -5.72
CA ASP A 65 -9.75 -3.18 -5.14
C ASP A 65 -9.34 -3.44 -3.67
N GLY A 66 -8.49 -2.58 -3.14
CA GLY A 66 -7.91 -2.71 -1.81
C GLY A 66 -6.84 -1.65 -1.53
N VAL A 67 -6.22 -1.78 -0.36
CA VAL A 67 -5.18 -0.89 0.13
C VAL A 67 -3.92 -1.67 0.47
N ILE A 68 -2.77 -1.10 0.10
CA ILE A 68 -1.46 -1.55 0.55
C ILE A 68 -0.93 -0.50 1.54
N PHE A 69 -0.78 -0.89 2.79
CA PHE A 69 -0.09 -0.07 3.79
C PHE A 69 1.40 -0.38 3.76
N ASN A 70 2.22 0.62 3.42
CA ASN A 70 3.67 0.54 3.55
C ASN A 70 4.12 1.30 4.79
N ILE A 71 4.65 0.57 5.78
CA ILE A 71 5.10 1.12 7.06
C ILE A 71 6.62 1.08 7.09
N TYR A 72 7.23 2.25 7.14
CA TYR A 72 8.67 2.44 7.22
C TYR A 72 9.02 2.93 8.62
N GLY A 73 9.68 2.10 9.41
CA GLY A 73 10.15 2.50 10.75
C GLY A 73 11.66 2.68 10.75
N ASP A 74 12.16 3.70 11.43
CA ASP A 74 13.57 3.80 11.76
C ASP A 74 14.07 2.51 12.44
N GLU A 75 15.26 2.05 12.06
CA GLU A 75 15.85 0.80 12.55
C GLU A 75 16.01 0.72 14.08
N LYS A 76 16.06 1.88 14.76
CA LYS A 76 16.18 1.99 16.21
C LYS A 76 14.83 1.91 16.93
N LEU A 77 13.71 1.93 16.19
CA LEU A 77 12.40 1.80 16.79
C LEU A 77 12.17 0.40 17.35
N LYS A 78 11.47 0.35 18.48
CA LYS A 78 10.98 -0.92 19.02
C LYS A 78 9.92 -1.48 18.08
N HIS A 79 10.04 -2.77 17.76
CA HIS A 79 9.05 -3.48 16.94
C HIS A 79 7.60 -3.28 17.41
N GLY A 80 7.36 -3.26 18.72
CA GLY A 80 6.03 -3.01 19.28
C GLY A 80 5.41 -1.68 18.85
N PHE A 81 6.22 -0.62 18.70
CA PHE A 81 5.73 0.67 18.22
C PHE A 81 5.30 0.59 16.75
N ILE A 82 6.05 -0.12 15.91
CA ILE A 82 5.69 -0.37 14.50
C ILE A 82 4.37 -1.16 14.42
N MET A 83 4.13 -2.09 15.36
CA MET A 83 2.86 -2.82 15.44
C MET A 83 1.69 -1.93 15.87
N ASP A 84 1.92 -0.99 16.78
CA ASP A 84 0.91 0.00 17.17
C ASP A 84 0.52 0.88 15.98
N ILE A 85 1.48 1.33 15.17
CA ILE A 85 1.22 2.07 13.93
C ILE A 85 0.42 1.21 12.94
N ASN A 86 0.80 -0.05 12.74
CA ASN A 86 0.02 -0.96 11.89
C ASN A 86 -1.44 -1.07 12.35
N ARG A 87 -1.68 -1.21 13.66
CA ARG A 87 -3.03 -1.28 14.22
C ARG A 87 -3.83 0.00 13.92
N GLU A 88 -3.22 1.17 14.06
CA GLU A 88 -3.87 2.45 13.76
C GLU A 88 -4.16 2.62 12.25
N MET A 89 -3.25 2.21 11.37
CA MET A 89 -3.48 2.21 9.92
C MET A 89 -4.68 1.31 9.56
N LEU A 90 -4.72 0.09 10.10
CA LEU A 90 -5.82 -0.85 9.91
C LEU A 90 -7.15 -0.31 10.44
N ALA A 91 -7.15 0.42 11.55
CA ALA A 91 -8.36 1.03 12.10
C ALA A 91 -8.95 2.12 11.18
N GLY A 92 -8.16 2.68 10.27
CA GLY A 92 -8.60 3.66 9.26
C GLY A 92 -9.28 3.05 8.03
N TYR A 93 -9.25 1.72 7.85
CA TYR A 93 -9.80 1.06 6.66
C TYR A 93 -10.53 -0.25 7.01
N ASP A 94 -11.82 -0.30 6.70
CA ASP A 94 -12.75 -1.35 7.13
C ASP A 94 -13.32 -2.20 6.00
N SER A 95 -12.91 -1.97 4.75
CA SER A 95 -13.46 -2.62 3.57
C SER A 95 -12.37 -3.19 2.67
N GLY A 96 -12.72 -4.08 1.73
CA GLY A 96 -11.80 -4.52 0.68
C GLY A 96 -10.62 -5.38 1.14
N LYS A 97 -9.64 -5.55 0.22
CA LYS A 97 -8.41 -6.29 0.49
C LYS A 97 -7.38 -5.39 1.17
N ILE A 98 -6.66 -5.94 2.15
CA ILE A 98 -5.60 -5.22 2.86
C ILE A 98 -4.31 -6.01 2.79
N ILE A 99 -3.22 -5.34 2.44
CA ILE A 99 -1.85 -5.86 2.56
C ILE A 99 -1.05 -4.85 3.37
N THR A 100 -0.46 -5.29 4.48
CA THR A 100 0.53 -4.49 5.20
C THR A 100 1.94 -4.98 4.87
N LYS A 101 2.80 -4.07 4.44
CA LYS A 101 4.24 -4.26 4.29
C LYS A 101 4.96 -3.39 5.31
N LYS A 102 5.94 -3.97 6.01
CA LYS A 102 6.68 -3.32 7.09
C LYS A 102 8.17 -3.41 6.82
N TYR A 103 8.87 -2.31 7.03
CA TYR A 103 10.27 -2.17 6.68
C TYR A 103 11.03 -1.45 7.79
N LEU A 104 12.28 -1.86 8.03
CA LEU A 104 13.23 -1.06 8.78
C LEU A 104 14.03 -0.19 7.81
N LEU A 105 14.14 1.08 8.14
CA LEU A 105 14.89 2.09 7.41
C LEU A 105 16.03 2.61 8.28
N ASN A 106 17.25 2.65 7.74
CA ASN A 106 18.29 3.46 8.35
C ASN A 106 18.17 4.90 7.84
N TYR A 107 17.63 5.78 8.68
CA TYR A 107 17.26 7.13 8.32
C TYR A 107 18.41 8.05 7.92
N THR A 108 19.65 7.73 8.29
CA THR A 108 20.82 8.54 7.90
C THR A 108 21.04 8.59 6.39
N ASP A 109 20.35 7.72 5.63
CA ASP A 109 20.53 7.54 4.19
C ASP A 109 19.40 8.20 3.35
N VAL A 110 18.45 8.93 3.96
CA VAL A 110 17.27 9.51 3.27
C VAL A 110 16.99 10.97 3.70
N GLU A 111 16.76 11.86 2.73
CA GLU A 111 16.40 13.25 2.98
C GLU A 111 14.87 13.40 3.00
N MET A 112 14.25 13.33 4.19
CA MET A 112 12.78 13.37 4.30
C MET A 112 12.14 14.74 4.11
N ASP A 113 12.93 15.80 4.15
CA ASP A 113 12.42 17.16 3.91
C ASP A 113 12.10 17.38 2.42
N SER A 114 12.42 16.40 1.55
CA SER A 114 12.04 16.42 0.14
C SER A 114 10.57 16.00 -0.01
N GLU A 115 9.84 16.71 -0.90
CA GLU A 115 8.46 16.37 -1.28
C GLU A 115 8.32 14.96 -1.91
N ASN A 116 9.41 14.20 -2.07
CA ASN A 116 9.47 12.93 -2.78
C ASN A 116 10.15 11.78 -2.00
N TRP A 117 10.25 11.87 -0.66
CA TRP A 117 10.90 10.83 0.15
C TRP A 117 10.36 9.41 -0.12
N GLN A 118 9.08 9.28 -0.50
CA GLN A 118 8.48 7.98 -0.83
C GLN A 118 9.12 7.34 -2.06
N GLN A 119 9.56 8.14 -3.04
CA GLN A 119 10.27 7.65 -4.22
C GLN A 119 11.69 7.21 -3.85
N GLU A 120 12.36 7.98 -3.00
CA GLU A 120 13.69 7.64 -2.50
C GLU A 120 13.64 6.32 -1.72
N ILE A 121 12.70 6.17 -0.79
CA ILE A 121 12.53 4.94 -0.01
C ILE A 121 12.20 3.72 -0.88
N LYS A 122 11.38 3.88 -1.93
CA LYS A 122 11.09 2.80 -2.90
C LYS A 122 12.33 2.33 -3.67
N SER A 123 13.36 3.18 -3.80
CA SER A 123 14.61 2.83 -4.46
C SER A 123 15.58 2.05 -3.54
N LEU A 124 15.32 2.03 -2.23
CA LEU A 124 16.19 1.39 -1.25
C LEU A 124 15.92 -0.11 -1.14
N ASN A 125 16.98 -0.88 -0.89
CA ASN A 125 16.88 -2.30 -0.57
C ASN A 125 16.56 -2.47 0.92
N LEU A 126 15.27 -2.37 1.26
CA LEU A 126 14.80 -2.34 2.64
C LEU A 126 14.68 -3.74 3.25
N LYS A 127 15.02 -3.85 4.55
CA LYS A 127 14.80 -5.07 5.31
C LYS A 127 13.33 -5.17 5.72
N ALA A 128 12.63 -6.16 5.17
CA ALA A 128 11.26 -6.47 5.57
C ALA A 128 11.20 -6.98 7.02
N ILE A 129 10.12 -6.62 7.71
CA ILE A 129 9.81 -7.10 9.06
C ILE A 129 8.64 -8.08 8.96
N GLU A 130 8.88 -9.34 9.31
CA GLU A 130 7.84 -10.35 9.38
C GLU A 130 6.91 -10.13 10.60
N ASN A 131 5.73 -10.76 10.55
CA ASN A 131 4.78 -10.79 11.66
C ASN A 131 5.16 -11.86 12.68
#